data_AF-A0A8D8WYA3-F1
#
_entry.id   AF-A0A8D8WYA3-F1
#
_cell.length_a   1.000
_cell.length_b   1.000
_cell.length_c   1.000
_cell.angle_alpha   90.00
_cell.angle_beta   90.00
_cell.angle_gamma   90.00
#
_symmetry.space_group_name_H-M   'P 1'
#
loop_
_entity.id
_entity.type
_entity.pdbx_description
1 polymer ?
#
loop_
_entity_poly.entity_id
_entity_poly.type
_entity_poly.pdbx_seq_one_letter_code
_entity_poly.pdbx_strand_id
1 'polypeptide(L)'
;GNKTSPQSYFLEVPDLDEAPQNNSTKFKKQNILKIGAWNVRSLGVTGKLENLLLEMKRMNLEIMGMSEIKWRDQGDIWNNDYRIIYSGDPKGIAGVGIVLNKDWGNREI
;
A
#
# COMPACT_ATOMS: atom_id res chain seq x y z
N GLY A 1 -19.42 -65.54 4.75
CA GLY A 1 -18.50 -64.38 4.68
C GLY A 1 -18.87 -63.43 5.79
N ASN A 2 -17.93 -63.11 6.67
CA ASN A 2 -17.99 -61.99 7.59
C ASN A 2 -16.54 -61.49 7.71
N LYS A 3 -16.25 -60.38 7.03
CA LYS A 3 -14.94 -59.72 7.11
C LYS A 3 -14.88 -58.99 8.44
N THR A 4 -14.11 -59.50 9.40
CA THR A 4 -13.67 -58.70 10.54
C THR A 4 -12.55 -57.77 10.06
N SER A 5 -12.83 -56.47 10.06
CA SER A 5 -11.82 -55.44 9.82
C SER A 5 -10.68 -55.57 10.83
N PRO A 6 -9.40 -55.36 10.46
CA PRO A 6 -8.32 -55.32 11.43
C PRO A 6 -8.56 -54.14 12.37
N GLN A 7 -8.62 -54.41 13.67
CA GLN A 7 -8.65 -53.37 14.69
C GLN A 7 -7.32 -52.62 14.61
N SER A 8 -7.38 -51.32 14.31
CA SER A 8 -6.22 -50.43 14.29
C SER A 8 -5.64 -50.36 15.71
N TYR A 9 -4.41 -50.83 15.88
CA TYR A 9 -3.62 -50.61 17.08
C TYR A 9 -3.24 -49.13 17.12
N PHE A 10 -4.03 -48.33 17.84
CA PHE A 10 -3.58 -47.02 18.29
C PHE A 10 -2.52 -47.25 19.36
N LEU A 11 -1.26 -46.93 19.05
CA LEU A 11 -0.23 -46.77 20.07
C LEU A 11 -0.57 -45.47 20.80
N GLU A 12 -0.92 -45.56 22.08
CA GLU A 12 -0.93 -44.39 22.95
C GLU A 12 0.50 -43.85 22.99
N VAL A 13 0.69 -42.65 22.44
CA VAL A 13 1.92 -41.87 22.57
C VAL A 13 1.86 -41.15 23.92
N PRO A 14 2.70 -41.53 24.91
CA PRO A 14 2.85 -40.73 26.11
C PRO A 14 3.54 -39.42 25.72
N ASP A 15 3.20 -38.33 26.39
CA ASP A 15 3.63 -36.94 26.15
C ASP A 15 2.80 -36.14 25.12
N LEU A 16 1.49 -36.34 25.10
CA LEU A 16 0.56 -35.23 24.81
C LEU A 16 0.31 -34.41 26.09
N ASP A 17 1.38 -34.09 26.80
CA ASP A 17 1.33 -33.15 27.92
C ASP A 17 1.23 -31.74 27.33
N GLU A 18 0.03 -31.18 27.45
CA GLU A 18 -0.32 -29.77 27.43
C GLU A 18 0.56 -28.87 26.55
N ALA A 19 0.02 -28.48 25.38
CA ALA A 19 0.55 -27.37 24.62
C ALA A 19 0.76 -26.16 25.56
N PRO A 20 1.97 -25.55 25.59
CA PRO A 20 2.25 -24.48 26.53
C PRO A 20 1.27 -23.33 26.28
N GLN A 21 0.33 -23.14 27.20
CA GLN A 21 -0.50 -21.96 27.24
C GLN A 21 0.32 -20.80 27.81
N ASN A 22 1.30 -20.28 27.07
CA ASN A 22 1.73 -18.92 27.31
C ASN A 22 2.31 -18.22 26.07
N ASN A 23 2.05 -16.92 26.08
CA ASN A 23 2.59 -15.88 25.22
C ASN A 23 1.96 -15.86 23.83
N SER A 24 0.84 -15.13 23.75
CA SER A 24 0.47 -14.40 22.55
C SER A 24 1.68 -13.58 22.09
N THR A 25 2.52 -14.17 21.26
CA THR A 25 3.52 -13.47 20.46
C THR A 25 2.72 -12.54 19.58
N LYS A 26 2.50 -11.33 20.10
CA LYS A 26 1.90 -10.20 19.40
C LYS A 26 2.74 -10.03 18.16
N PHE A 27 2.30 -10.56 17.02
CA PHE A 27 2.97 -10.36 15.74
C PHE A 27 3.20 -8.85 15.64
N LYS A 28 4.47 -8.42 15.64
CA LYS A 28 4.80 -7.00 15.45
C LYS A 28 4.13 -6.62 14.13
N LYS A 29 3.12 -5.75 14.21
CA LYS A 29 2.42 -5.22 13.04
C LYS A 29 3.51 -4.68 12.13
N GLN A 30 3.78 -5.37 11.03
CA GLN A 30 4.74 -4.88 10.06
C GLN A 30 4.17 -3.57 9.55
N ASN A 31 4.92 -2.48 9.70
CA ASN A 31 4.55 -1.19 9.12
C ASN A 31 4.74 -1.32 7.61
N ILE A 32 3.73 -1.87 6.92
CA ILE A 32 3.72 -2.05 5.48
C ILE A 32 3.50 -0.68 4.85
N LEU A 33 4.51 -0.16 4.18
CA LEU A 33 4.41 1.03 3.35
C LEU A 33 3.70 0.66 2.04
N LYS A 34 2.55 1.26 1.74
CA LYS A 34 1.83 1.03 0.49
C LYS A 34 2.12 2.15 -0.50
N ILE A 35 2.71 1.72 -1.62
CA ILE A 35 3.10 2.60 -2.71
C ILE A 35 2.30 2.22 -3.95
N GLY A 36 1.72 3.21 -4.61
CA GLY A 36 1.09 3.06 -5.92
C GLY A 36 1.88 3.75 -7.01
N ALA A 37 1.64 3.36 -8.26
CA ALA A 37 2.06 4.12 -9.43
C ALA A 37 0.90 4.18 -10.43
N TRP A 38 0.60 5.37 -10.93
CA TRP A 38 -0.48 5.58 -11.90
C TRP A 38 -0.04 6.50 -13.04
N ASN A 39 -0.11 5.99 -14.26
CA ASN A 39 -0.14 6.82 -15.46
C ASN A 39 -1.51 7.55 -15.57
N VAL A 40 -1.52 8.83 -15.24
CA VAL A 40 -2.74 9.66 -15.16
C VAL A 40 -3.15 10.24 -16.51
N ARG A 41 -2.31 10.05 -17.55
CA ARG A 41 -2.42 10.51 -18.94
C ARG A 41 -2.51 12.02 -19.17
N SER A 42 -2.99 12.78 -18.19
CA SER A 42 -2.98 14.24 -18.09
C SER A 42 -3.66 14.64 -16.78
N LEU A 43 -3.06 15.52 -15.99
CA LEU A 43 -3.69 16.24 -14.87
C LEU A 43 -4.09 17.68 -15.24
N GLY A 44 -4.00 18.07 -16.51
CA GLY A 44 -4.40 19.41 -16.98
C GLY A 44 -5.91 19.63 -17.05
N VAL A 45 -6.73 18.65 -16.67
CA VAL A 45 -8.19 18.74 -16.63
C VAL A 45 -8.62 18.96 -15.18
N THR A 46 -9.43 19.99 -14.94
CA THR A 46 -10.02 20.28 -13.63
C THR A 46 -10.71 19.04 -13.04
N GLY A 47 -10.49 18.76 -11.75
CA GLY A 47 -11.10 17.62 -11.06
C GLY A 47 -10.28 16.33 -11.10
N LYS A 48 -9.32 16.19 -12.01
CA LYS A 48 -8.54 14.94 -12.11
C LYS A 48 -7.58 14.72 -10.95
N LEU A 49 -6.96 15.80 -10.47
CA LEU A 49 -6.08 15.71 -9.30
C LEU A 49 -6.89 15.29 -8.09
N GLU A 50 -8.08 15.87 -7.90
CA GLU A 50 -8.99 15.54 -6.81
C GLU A 50 -9.41 14.07 -6.86
N ASN A 51 -9.73 13.54 -8.04
CA ASN A 51 -10.01 12.12 -8.23
C ASN A 51 -8.82 11.24 -7.87
N LEU A 52 -7.60 11.61 -8.30
CA LEU A 52 -6.39 10.88 -7.92
C LEU A 52 -6.20 10.81 -6.40
N LEU A 53 -6.41 11.95 -5.71
CA LEU A 53 -6.30 12.02 -4.25
C LEU A 53 -7.39 11.18 -3.56
N LEU A 54 -8.62 11.17 -4.09
CA LEU A 54 -9.70 10.31 -3.61
C LEU A 54 -9.34 8.82 -3.75
N GLU A 55 -8.73 8.42 -4.87
CA GLU A 55 -8.30 7.04 -5.04
C GLU A 55 -7.14 6.65 -4.13
N MET A 56 -6.19 7.56 -3.93
CA MET A 56 -5.10 7.38 -2.97
C MET A 56 -5.67 7.15 -1.56
N LYS A 57 -6.69 7.93 -1.17
CA LYS A 57 -7.43 7.75 0.08
C LYS A 57 -8.17 6.41 0.13
N ARG A 58 -8.92 6.05 -0.92
CA ARG A 58 -9.69 4.79 -0.98
C ARG A 58 -8.78 3.56 -0.85
N MET A 59 -7.61 3.61 -1.47
CA MET A 59 -6.62 2.52 -1.41
C MET A 59 -5.73 2.56 -0.16
N ASN A 60 -5.86 3.60 0.67
CA ASN A 60 -5.02 3.86 1.84
C ASN A 60 -3.53 3.82 1.48
N LEU A 61 -3.14 4.53 0.41
CA LEU A 61 -1.75 4.63 -0.01
C LEU A 61 -1.04 5.76 0.74
N GLU A 62 0.20 5.50 1.12
CA GLU A 62 1.09 6.50 1.72
C GLU A 62 1.79 7.33 0.65
N ILE A 63 2.16 6.69 -0.47
CA ILE A 63 2.89 7.32 -1.58
C ILE A 63 2.27 6.88 -2.91
N MET A 64 2.09 7.80 -3.84
CA MET A 64 1.66 7.52 -5.21
C MET A 64 2.61 8.18 -6.21
N GLY A 65 3.26 7.39 -7.07
CA GLY A 65 3.96 7.88 -8.24
C GLY A 65 3.00 8.17 -9.39
N MET A 66 3.27 9.24 -10.15
CA MET A 66 2.46 9.67 -11.29
C MET A 66 3.34 9.80 -12.54
N SER A 67 2.83 9.35 -13.68
CA SER A 67 3.43 9.61 -14.99
C SER A 67 2.42 10.21 -15.96
N GLU A 68 2.93 10.92 -16.98
CA GLU A 68 2.13 11.66 -17.97
C GLU A 68 1.22 12.73 -17.32
N ILE A 69 1.74 13.45 -16.33
CA ILE A 69 0.96 14.51 -15.65
C ILE A 69 0.66 15.69 -16.57
N LYS A 70 1.50 15.95 -17.58
CA LYS A 70 1.33 17.02 -18.59
C LYS A 70 1.19 18.42 -17.99
N TRP A 71 1.83 18.63 -16.85
CA TRP A 71 2.04 19.95 -16.27
C TRP A 71 3.33 20.55 -16.80
N ARG A 72 3.43 21.87 -16.75
CA ARG A 72 4.66 22.60 -17.05
C ARG A 72 5.47 22.80 -15.79
N ASP A 73 6.77 22.99 -16.00
CA ASP A 73 7.74 23.33 -14.96
C ASP A 73 7.79 22.29 -13.84
N GLN A 74 8.51 22.62 -12.77
CA GLN A 74 8.61 21.80 -11.57
C GLN A 74 7.95 22.52 -10.39
N GLY A 75 7.54 21.76 -9.39
CA GLY A 75 6.93 22.34 -8.21
C GLY A 75 6.86 21.39 -7.03
N ASP A 76 6.67 21.98 -5.86
CA ASP A 76 6.43 21.33 -4.58
C ASP A 76 5.28 22.07 -3.92
N ILE A 77 4.10 21.44 -3.93
CA ILE A 77 2.85 22.08 -3.49
C ILE A 77 2.13 21.19 -2.50
N TRP A 78 1.36 21.83 -1.62
CA TRP A 78 0.42 21.15 -0.75
C TRP A 78 -1.01 21.32 -1.26
N ASN A 79 -1.75 20.21 -1.30
CA ASN A 79 -3.19 20.20 -1.54
C ASN A 79 -3.85 19.40 -0.42
N ASN A 80 -4.54 20.09 0.48
CA ASN A 80 -5.11 19.53 1.71
C ASN A 80 -4.06 18.77 2.53
N ASP A 81 -4.29 17.48 2.78
CA ASP A 81 -3.41 16.58 3.53
C ASP A 81 -2.40 15.84 2.62
N TYR A 82 -2.15 16.33 1.40
CA TYR A 82 -1.23 15.71 0.46
C TYR A 82 -0.17 16.70 -0.04
N ARG A 83 1.09 16.26 -0.06
CA ARG A 83 2.19 16.98 -0.69
C ARG A 83 2.45 16.40 -2.07
N ILE A 84 2.56 17.27 -3.08
CA ILE A 84 2.76 16.89 -4.47
C ILE A 84 4.06 17.52 -4.93
N ILE A 85 5.03 16.68 -5.29
CA ILE A 85 6.30 17.10 -5.86
C ILE A 85 6.34 16.61 -7.29
N TYR A 86 6.58 17.50 -8.25
CA TYR A 86 6.49 17.16 -9.66
C TYR A 86 7.56 17.83 -10.51
N SER A 87 7.83 17.20 -11.64
CA SER A 87 8.65 17.72 -12.73
C SER A 87 7.91 17.50 -14.04
N GLY A 88 7.44 18.60 -14.61
CA GLY A 88 6.88 18.70 -15.94
C GLY A 88 7.93 19.11 -16.97
N ASP A 89 7.59 19.00 -18.24
CA ASP A 89 8.40 19.56 -19.33
C ASP A 89 7.82 20.91 -19.79
N PRO A 90 8.61 21.81 -20.41
CA PRO A 90 8.11 23.12 -20.83
C PRO A 90 6.95 23.06 -21.82
N LYS A 91 6.84 21.97 -22.61
CA LYS A 91 5.74 21.81 -23.57
C LYS A 91 4.46 21.27 -22.93
N GLY A 92 4.53 20.74 -21.70
CA GLY A 92 3.39 20.12 -21.02
C GLY A 92 2.92 18.84 -21.72
N ILE A 93 3.84 18.10 -22.33
CA ILE A 93 3.57 16.84 -23.05
C ILE A 93 3.93 15.62 -22.18
N ALA A 94 4.98 15.77 -21.37
CA ALA A 94 5.51 14.76 -20.47
C ALA A 94 5.35 15.19 -19.02
N GLY A 95 6.03 14.47 -18.13
CA GLY A 95 6.14 14.84 -16.73
C GLY A 95 5.84 13.68 -15.80
N VAL A 96 6.43 13.79 -14.62
CA VAL A 96 6.31 12.83 -13.53
C VAL A 96 6.07 13.58 -12.23
N GLY A 97 5.54 12.89 -11.23
CA GLY A 97 5.46 13.43 -9.89
C GLY A 97 5.20 12.35 -8.86
N ILE A 98 5.29 12.76 -7.61
CA ILE A 98 4.92 11.94 -6.46
C ILE A 98 3.90 12.69 -5.63
N VAL A 99 2.96 11.94 -5.08
CA VAL A 99 2.01 12.41 -4.08
C VAL A 99 2.31 11.67 -2.78
N LEU A 100 2.49 12.44 -1.70
CA LEU A 100 2.74 11.95 -0.36
C LEU A 100 1.52 12.27 0.50
N ASN A 101 1.07 11.34 1.32
CA ASN A 101 0.12 11.68 2.37
C ASN A 101 0.77 12.62 3.41
N LYS A 102 -0.03 13.16 4.32
CA LYS A 102 0.41 14.12 5.34
C LYS A 102 1.60 13.66 6.17
N ASP A 103 1.58 12.41 6.62
CA ASP A 103 2.61 11.85 7.51
C ASP A 103 3.96 11.69 6.83
N TRP A 104 3.95 11.43 5.52
CA TRP A 104 5.16 11.34 4.70
C TRP A 104 5.59 12.69 4.14
N GLY A 105 4.64 13.55 3.76
CA GLY A 105 4.92 14.88 3.22
C GLY A 105 5.55 15.84 4.22
N ASN A 106 5.26 15.67 5.51
CA ASN A 106 5.83 16.47 6.60
C ASN A 106 7.24 16.04 7.03
N ARG A 107 7.75 14.91 6.51
CA ARG A 107 9.13 14.51 6.79
C ARG A 107 10.06 15.39 5.96
N GLU A 108 11.09 15.92 6.60
CA GLU A 108 12.20 16.54 5.87
C GLU A 108 12.86 15.45 4.99
N ILE A 109 13.13 15.81 3.74
CA ILE A 109 13.75 14.94 2.73
C ILE A 109 15.25 15.18 2.76
#